data_AF-A0AA39IRR3-F1
#
_entry.id   AF-A0AA39IRR3-F1
#
_cell.length_a   1.000
_cell.length_b   1.000
_cell.length_c   1.000
_cell.angle_alpha   90.00
_cell.angle_beta   90.00
_cell.angle_gamma   90.00
#
_symmetry.space_group_name_H-M   'P 1'
#
loop_
_entity.id
_entity.type
_entity.pdbx_description
1 polymer ?
#
loop_
_entity_poly.entity_id
_entity_poly.type
_entity_poly.pdbx_seq_one_letter_code
_entity_poly.pdbx_strand_id
1 'polypeptide(L)'
;MMLVSLLVLTAPAFADNETFFFSQHFSSIVKPCIDLNEFVCNVQENPKENLFATQRKHSMDFLVNDFFLNSVDPILLQLKKIVAERVVKRDGFQQGQKLGKEAALGKIDYPTVVYTKDNKNLLLRFDEEGDNDDRGSCIYSDCIPLFRGIVTGFYNTLYPESNQTNLPLSPAIFYERYNHTNYLPTLNNAVIEKEFLQEVHDSKAPYFYMIWARDVIEKKTFPLEMIDKLKKIFGDIKQEIIYMLEECYWLSEVEKKEAIDYMNGGFTAVTGFPDLFYNASELEKAIGFMEATFGNIVKKWDKESPGFSAFSGVDASHRCNKTVARETKGSSPRCAHPPRPTSLRYDDGLDMGNYKSSLLAYNAFNKFTHTIITPAFIHIYKDPYPLGFIYGSIGVTIAHELFHSLGLLRKPFREHFSFHNATGIKNATQCYEDYYSSFALLEATEGDTTVLRPDGRNKLEEGFADVEGARIAFRALQRLLEKKSARSKRSSIRRLRFNLFDDFAWFFVGLASKFCSAELSFADEKYQLLEYRHPRNAIRANAVVKQMTAFTDIFHCLPDDPMHATKNICIVYPATPIH
;
A
#
# COMPACT_ATOMS: atom_id res chain seq x y z
N MET A 1 66.15 -29.50 -22.97
CA MET A 1 64.87 -29.65 -23.69
C MET A 1 63.83 -28.80 -23.00
N MET A 2 63.28 -27.84 -23.75
CA MET A 2 62.56 -26.67 -23.28
C MET A 2 61.16 -27.00 -22.74
N LEU A 3 60.80 -26.34 -21.63
CA LEU A 3 59.41 -26.13 -21.21
C LEU A 3 58.71 -25.21 -22.21
N VAL A 4 57.55 -25.63 -22.68
CA VAL A 4 56.63 -24.81 -23.49
C VAL A 4 55.69 -24.08 -22.53
N SER A 5 55.87 -22.77 -22.42
CA SER A 5 54.90 -21.87 -21.77
C SER A 5 53.73 -21.63 -22.74
N LEU A 6 52.54 -22.12 -22.36
CA LEU A 6 51.28 -21.78 -23.03
C LEU A 6 50.81 -20.41 -22.50
N LEU A 7 50.83 -19.39 -23.35
CA LEU A 7 50.14 -18.12 -23.09
C LEU A 7 48.63 -18.37 -23.13
N VAL A 8 47.96 -18.32 -21.97
CA VAL A 8 46.51 -18.15 -21.90
C VAL A 8 46.21 -16.66 -21.95
N LEU A 9 45.70 -16.20 -23.10
CA LEU A 9 45.10 -14.88 -23.24
C LEU A 9 43.86 -14.81 -22.35
N THR A 10 43.98 -14.18 -21.19
CA THR A 10 42.82 -13.76 -20.39
C THR A 10 42.14 -12.60 -21.14
N ALA A 11 41.00 -12.87 -21.76
CA ALA A 11 40.09 -11.81 -22.19
C ALA A 11 39.69 -11.00 -20.95
N PRO A 12 39.75 -9.65 -20.98
CA PRO A 12 39.22 -8.87 -19.88
C PRO A 12 37.71 -9.11 -19.82
N ALA A 13 37.24 -9.56 -18.67
CA ALA A 13 35.82 -9.52 -18.34
C ALA A 13 35.39 -8.04 -18.43
N PHE A 14 34.69 -7.69 -19.51
CA PHE A 14 33.91 -6.47 -19.54
C PHE A 14 32.84 -6.66 -18.47
N ALA A 15 32.98 -5.94 -17.35
CA ALA A 15 31.85 -5.69 -16.48
C ALA A 15 30.80 -5.00 -17.36
N ASP A 16 29.68 -5.67 -17.61
CA ASP A 16 28.52 -5.04 -18.22
C ASP A 16 28.17 -3.84 -17.34
N ASN A 17 28.49 -2.67 -17.86
CA ASN A 17 28.21 -1.41 -17.20
C ASN A 17 26.71 -1.19 -17.40
N GLU A 18 25.88 -1.83 -16.59
CA GLU A 18 24.42 -1.85 -16.73
C GLU A 18 23.92 -0.41 -16.92
N THR A 19 23.48 -0.12 -18.13
CA THR A 19 22.98 1.20 -18.50
C THR A 19 21.58 1.35 -17.93
N PHE A 20 21.36 2.41 -17.15
CA PHE A 20 20.03 2.82 -16.71
C PHE A 20 19.04 2.79 -17.87
N PHE A 21 17.97 2.00 -17.73
CA PHE A 21 16.86 1.93 -18.68
C PHE A 21 15.61 2.54 -18.05
N PHE A 22 15.11 3.62 -18.65
CA PHE A 22 13.83 4.21 -18.28
C PHE A 22 12.76 3.70 -19.25
N SER A 23 11.84 2.89 -18.75
CA SER A 23 10.80 2.22 -19.55
C SER A 23 9.70 3.15 -20.06
N GLN A 24 9.55 4.33 -19.48
CA GLN A 24 8.52 5.29 -19.89
C GLN A 24 9.02 6.18 -21.03
N HIS A 25 8.16 6.33 -22.04
CA HIS A 25 8.32 7.31 -23.08
C HIS A 25 7.77 8.66 -22.63
N PHE A 26 8.59 9.71 -22.73
CA PHE A 26 8.14 11.08 -22.53
C PHE A 26 7.18 11.50 -23.65
N SER A 27 6.20 12.36 -23.33
CA SER A 27 5.32 12.93 -24.34
C SER A 27 6.12 13.71 -25.38
N SER A 28 5.83 13.46 -26.66
CA SER A 28 6.37 14.25 -27.77
C SER A 28 5.56 15.53 -28.04
N ILE A 29 4.35 15.62 -27.48
CA ILE A 29 3.38 16.69 -27.74
C ILE A 29 3.34 17.68 -26.58
N VAL A 30 3.26 17.19 -25.35
CA VAL A 30 3.13 18.02 -24.16
C VAL A 30 4.51 18.26 -23.57
N LYS A 31 4.90 19.53 -23.46
CA LYS A 31 6.20 19.93 -22.90
C LYS A 31 6.15 19.99 -21.36
N PRO A 32 7.30 19.83 -20.66
CA PRO A 32 7.36 19.93 -19.20
C PRO A 32 6.75 21.21 -18.63
N CYS A 33 6.90 22.34 -19.32
CA CYS A 33 6.39 23.63 -18.88
C CYS A 33 4.86 23.79 -19.05
N ILE A 34 4.23 22.91 -19.83
CA ILE A 34 2.77 22.88 -20.01
C ILE A 34 2.14 21.99 -18.93
N ASP A 35 2.59 20.75 -18.83
CA ASP A 35 2.16 19.81 -17.80
C ASP A 35 3.27 18.76 -17.58
N LEU A 36 3.90 18.79 -16.40
CA LEU A 36 4.99 17.86 -16.10
C LEU A 36 4.48 16.43 -15.93
N ASN A 37 3.31 16.25 -15.33
CA ASN A 37 2.73 14.93 -15.13
C ASN A 37 2.42 14.28 -16.48
N GLU A 38 1.75 14.98 -17.38
CA GLU A 38 1.42 14.46 -18.71
C GLU A 38 2.68 14.21 -19.54
N PHE A 39 3.67 15.12 -19.49
CA PHE A 39 4.96 14.92 -20.14
C PHE A 39 5.66 13.63 -19.69
N VAL A 40 5.73 13.37 -18.37
CA VAL A 40 6.46 12.22 -17.82
C VAL A 40 5.66 10.93 -17.90
N CYS A 41 4.37 10.97 -17.55
CA CYS A 41 3.53 9.79 -17.46
C CYS A 41 3.06 9.33 -18.83
N ASN A 42 2.71 10.27 -19.71
CA ASN A 42 2.31 10.03 -21.10
C ASN A 42 1.49 8.73 -21.25
N VAL A 43 0.40 8.63 -20.47
CA VAL A 43 -0.34 7.37 -20.25
C VAL A 43 -1.00 6.83 -21.51
N GLN A 44 -1.17 7.67 -22.54
CA GLN A 44 -1.75 7.29 -23.82
C GLN A 44 -0.76 6.50 -24.71
N GLU A 45 0.53 6.81 -24.62
CA GLU A 45 1.58 6.14 -25.41
C GLU A 45 2.37 5.10 -24.60
N ASN A 46 2.28 5.14 -23.27
CA ASN A 46 2.91 4.15 -22.40
C ASN A 46 1.96 3.00 -22.05
N PRO A 47 2.37 1.74 -22.26
CA PRO A 47 1.71 0.59 -21.66
C PRO A 47 1.64 0.74 -20.12
N LYS A 48 0.53 0.29 -19.51
CA LYS A 48 0.29 0.47 -18.06
C LYS A 48 1.39 -0.16 -17.20
N GLU A 49 1.96 -1.26 -17.66
CA GLU A 49 3.07 -2.00 -17.08
C GLU A 49 4.41 -1.26 -17.12
N ASN A 50 4.59 -0.30 -18.05
CA ASN A 50 5.81 0.49 -18.17
C ASN A 50 5.83 1.70 -17.24
N LEU A 51 4.68 2.08 -16.68
CA LEU A 51 4.58 3.21 -15.76
C LEU A 51 5.30 2.88 -14.44
N PHE A 52 6.12 3.80 -13.95
CA PHE A 52 6.97 3.57 -12.78
C PHE A 52 6.19 3.21 -11.52
N ALA A 53 4.99 3.76 -11.29
CA ALA A 53 4.18 3.36 -10.14
C ALA A 53 3.73 1.90 -10.24
N THR A 54 3.41 1.43 -11.45
CA THR A 54 3.06 0.02 -11.73
C THR A 54 4.27 -0.88 -11.60
N GLN A 55 5.41 -0.52 -12.19
CA GLN A 55 6.65 -1.28 -12.06
C GLN A 55 7.09 -1.40 -10.62
N ARG A 56 7.02 -0.30 -9.85
CA ARG A 56 7.30 -0.31 -8.42
C ARG A 56 6.44 -1.33 -7.72
N LYS A 57 5.12 -1.29 -7.99
CA LYS A 57 4.15 -2.27 -7.46
C LYS A 57 4.44 -3.69 -7.95
N HIS A 58 4.90 -3.93 -9.16
CA HIS A 58 5.17 -5.31 -9.60
C HIS A 58 6.55 -5.82 -9.18
N SER A 59 7.47 -4.91 -8.83
CA SER A 59 8.86 -5.27 -8.56
C SER A 59 8.99 -6.32 -7.44
N MET A 60 8.10 -6.30 -6.44
CA MET A 60 8.11 -7.26 -5.33
C MET A 60 6.96 -8.26 -5.37
N ASP A 61 5.93 -8.03 -6.18
CA ASP A 61 4.76 -8.92 -6.24
C ASP A 61 5.18 -10.35 -6.60
N PHE A 62 6.11 -10.52 -7.55
CA PHE A 62 6.62 -11.85 -7.89
C PHE A 62 7.32 -12.52 -6.70
N LEU A 63 8.24 -11.82 -6.03
CA LEU A 63 9.02 -12.37 -4.92
C LEU A 63 8.15 -12.70 -3.70
N VAL A 64 7.15 -11.86 -3.42
CA VAL A 64 6.19 -12.06 -2.35
C VAL A 64 5.27 -13.24 -2.67
N ASN A 65 4.65 -13.23 -3.85
CA ASN A 65 3.68 -14.25 -4.24
C ASN A 65 4.35 -15.62 -4.41
N ASP A 66 5.52 -15.68 -5.06
CA ASP A 66 6.27 -16.92 -5.24
C ASP A 66 6.63 -17.55 -3.89
N PHE A 67 7.14 -16.74 -2.95
CA PHE A 67 7.46 -17.21 -1.61
C PHE A 67 6.23 -17.80 -0.91
N PHE A 68 5.11 -17.07 -0.84
CA PHE A 68 3.95 -17.53 -0.09
C PHE A 68 3.24 -18.70 -0.76
N LEU A 69 3.12 -18.72 -2.09
CA LEU A 69 2.43 -19.79 -2.82
C LEU A 69 3.17 -21.12 -2.78
N ASN A 70 4.51 -21.07 -2.79
CA ASN A 70 5.39 -22.24 -2.81
C ASN A 70 5.98 -22.58 -1.42
N SER A 71 5.56 -21.87 -0.37
CA SER A 71 6.06 -22.11 0.99
C SER A 71 5.66 -23.50 1.51
N VAL A 72 6.63 -24.17 2.15
CA VAL A 72 6.42 -25.41 2.91
C VAL A 72 6.22 -25.16 4.40
N ASP A 73 6.09 -23.88 4.78
CA ASP A 73 5.86 -23.48 6.17
C ASP A 73 4.54 -24.07 6.70
N PRO A 74 4.55 -24.77 7.85
CA PRO A 74 3.36 -25.45 8.37
C PRO A 74 2.17 -24.52 8.60
N ILE A 75 2.43 -23.26 8.97
CA ILE A 75 1.38 -22.27 9.25
C ILE A 75 0.74 -21.81 7.95
N LEU A 76 1.55 -21.51 6.93
CA LEU A 76 1.05 -21.14 5.59
C LEU A 76 0.31 -22.30 4.92
N LEU A 77 0.78 -23.54 5.06
CA LEU A 77 0.08 -24.72 4.54
C LEU A 77 -1.30 -24.90 5.18
N GLN A 78 -1.40 -24.73 6.50
CA GLN A 78 -2.68 -24.78 7.21
C GLN A 78 -3.61 -23.64 6.78
N LEU A 79 -3.07 -22.42 6.63
CA LEU A 79 -3.85 -21.27 6.14
C LEU A 79 -4.39 -21.51 4.72
N LYS A 80 -3.56 -22.04 3.80
CA LYS A 80 -3.96 -22.38 2.43
C LYS A 80 -5.09 -23.41 2.43
N LYS A 81 -5.03 -24.42 3.31
CA LYS A 81 -6.11 -25.40 3.51
C LYS A 81 -7.41 -24.73 3.99
N ILE A 82 -7.34 -23.86 4.98
CA ILE A 82 -8.52 -23.13 5.50
C ILE A 82 -9.16 -22.28 4.42
N VAL A 83 -8.35 -21.57 3.62
CA VAL A 83 -8.83 -20.76 2.49
C VAL A 83 -9.47 -21.65 1.43
N ALA A 84 -8.83 -22.77 1.05
CA ALA A 84 -9.39 -23.72 0.09
C ALA A 84 -10.76 -24.24 0.54
N GLU A 85 -10.89 -24.65 1.81
CA GLU A 85 -12.18 -25.08 2.37
C GLU A 85 -13.23 -23.97 2.35
N ARG A 86 -12.84 -22.72 2.64
CA ARG A 86 -13.75 -21.55 2.58
C ARG A 86 -14.26 -21.31 1.16
N VAL A 87 -13.38 -21.36 0.17
CA VAL A 87 -13.72 -21.21 -1.25
C VAL A 87 -14.67 -22.31 -1.68
N VAL A 88 -14.37 -23.58 -1.40
CA VAL A 88 -15.25 -24.72 -1.71
C VAL A 88 -16.62 -24.56 -1.07
N LYS A 89 -16.68 -24.14 0.21
CA LYS A 89 -17.95 -23.95 0.91
C LYS A 89 -18.77 -22.81 0.29
N ARG A 90 -18.14 -21.67 -0.03
CA ARG A 90 -18.82 -20.52 -0.67
C ARG A 90 -19.33 -20.89 -2.06
N ASP A 91 -18.45 -21.44 -2.90
CA ASP A 91 -18.77 -21.73 -4.30
C ASP A 91 -19.81 -22.85 -4.37
N GLY A 92 -19.73 -23.84 -3.45
CA GLY A 92 -20.76 -24.87 -3.30
C GLY A 92 -22.13 -24.28 -2.93
N PHE A 93 -22.15 -23.31 -2.01
CA PHE A 93 -23.39 -22.60 -1.66
C PHE A 93 -23.96 -21.80 -2.84
N GLN A 94 -23.13 -21.06 -3.58
CA GLN A 94 -23.55 -20.29 -4.75
C GLN A 94 -24.05 -21.18 -5.89
N GLN A 95 -23.35 -22.28 -6.17
CA GLN A 95 -23.79 -23.29 -7.13
C GLN A 95 -25.13 -23.88 -6.71
N GLY A 96 -25.29 -24.18 -5.42
CA GLY A 96 -26.56 -24.62 -4.87
C GLY A 96 -27.67 -23.60 -5.09
N GLN A 97 -27.44 -22.31 -4.81
CA GLN A 97 -28.44 -21.27 -5.05
C GLN A 97 -28.88 -21.20 -6.52
N LYS A 98 -27.94 -21.39 -7.45
CA LYS A 98 -28.24 -21.46 -8.88
C LYS A 98 -29.13 -22.67 -9.22
N LEU A 99 -28.73 -23.87 -8.79
CA LEU A 99 -29.49 -25.10 -9.03
C LEU A 99 -30.89 -25.03 -8.42
N GLY A 100 -31.00 -24.55 -7.18
CA GLY A 100 -32.29 -24.35 -6.52
C GLY A 100 -33.21 -23.40 -7.27
N LYS A 101 -32.68 -22.30 -7.78
CA LYS A 101 -33.43 -21.35 -8.62
C LYS A 101 -33.89 -21.99 -9.93
N GLU A 102 -33.02 -22.74 -10.60
CA GLU A 102 -33.36 -23.44 -11.84
C GLU A 102 -34.42 -24.52 -11.61
N ALA A 103 -34.32 -25.28 -10.51
CA ALA A 103 -35.31 -26.27 -10.10
C ALA A 103 -36.67 -25.63 -9.77
N ALA A 104 -36.70 -24.49 -9.07
CA ALA A 104 -37.94 -23.76 -8.78
C ALA A 104 -38.65 -23.25 -10.04
N LEU A 105 -37.88 -22.96 -11.09
CA LEU A 105 -38.39 -22.53 -12.39
C LEU A 105 -38.71 -23.71 -13.33
N GLY A 106 -38.52 -24.95 -12.90
CA GLY A 106 -38.69 -26.15 -13.73
C GLY A 106 -37.75 -26.21 -14.93
N LYS A 107 -36.56 -25.60 -14.83
CA LYS A 107 -35.57 -25.54 -15.93
C LYS A 107 -34.62 -26.72 -15.98
N ILE A 108 -34.56 -27.49 -14.90
CA ILE A 108 -33.71 -28.67 -14.76
C ILE A 108 -34.55 -29.79 -14.14
N ASP A 109 -34.27 -31.02 -14.53
CA ASP A 109 -34.94 -32.19 -13.96
C ASP A 109 -34.41 -32.51 -12.55
N TYR A 110 -33.14 -32.17 -12.27
CA TYR A 110 -32.45 -32.43 -11.01
C TYR A 110 -31.47 -31.33 -10.62
N PRO A 111 -31.27 -31.04 -9.32
CA PRO A 111 -31.97 -31.65 -8.18
C PRO A 111 -33.42 -31.16 -8.03
N THR A 112 -34.34 -32.02 -7.62
CA THR A 112 -35.70 -31.60 -7.24
C THR A 112 -35.80 -31.34 -5.74
N VAL A 113 -36.64 -30.37 -5.37
CA VAL A 113 -36.93 -30.01 -3.97
C VAL A 113 -38.39 -30.31 -3.69
N VAL A 114 -38.66 -31.24 -2.77
CA VAL A 114 -40.02 -31.72 -2.43
C VAL A 114 -40.28 -31.52 -0.94
N TYR A 115 -41.45 -30.98 -0.59
CA TYR A 115 -41.91 -30.96 0.81
C TYR A 115 -42.40 -32.35 1.23
N THR A 116 -41.98 -32.82 2.40
CA THR A 116 -42.49 -34.10 2.93
C THR A 116 -43.96 -33.98 3.36
N LYS A 117 -44.66 -35.11 3.52
CA LYS A 117 -46.10 -35.19 3.86
C LYS A 117 -46.52 -34.39 5.12
N ASP A 118 -45.57 -34.07 6.01
CA ASP A 118 -45.83 -33.29 7.23
C ASP A 118 -45.51 -31.78 7.09
N ASN A 119 -45.11 -31.31 5.89
CA ASN A 119 -44.70 -29.94 5.57
C ASN A 119 -43.58 -29.33 6.44
N LYS A 120 -42.89 -30.16 7.24
CA LYS A 120 -41.82 -29.73 8.16
C LYS A 120 -40.41 -30.02 7.67
N ASN A 121 -40.25 -30.91 6.69
CA ASN A 121 -38.95 -31.34 6.18
C ASN A 121 -38.88 -31.18 4.66
N LEU A 122 -37.65 -31.10 4.15
CA LEU A 122 -37.36 -30.97 2.72
C LEU A 122 -36.66 -32.23 2.22
N LEU A 123 -37.05 -32.71 1.05
CA LEU A 123 -36.41 -33.81 0.35
C LEU A 123 -35.72 -33.28 -0.90
N LEU A 124 -34.41 -33.49 -0.99
CA LEU A 124 -33.60 -33.24 -2.19
C LEU A 124 -33.39 -34.55 -2.95
N ARG A 125 -33.84 -34.63 -4.21
CA ARG A 125 -33.55 -35.78 -5.07
C ARG A 125 -32.63 -35.38 -6.21
N PHE A 126 -31.71 -36.28 -6.57
CA PHE A 126 -30.70 -36.02 -7.59
C PHE A 126 -30.82 -36.94 -8.84
N ASP A 127 -31.78 -37.89 -8.89
CA ASP A 127 -32.08 -38.78 -10.04
C ASP A 127 -33.54 -39.36 -10.09
N GLU A 128 -33.88 -40.08 -11.18
CA GLU A 128 -35.23 -40.65 -11.48
C GLU A 128 -35.48 -42.05 -10.89
N GLU A 129 -34.47 -42.91 -10.74
CA GLU A 129 -34.66 -44.35 -10.47
C GLU A 129 -34.42 -44.71 -9.00
N GLY A 130 -35.42 -45.31 -8.35
CA GLY A 130 -35.39 -45.65 -6.92
C GLY A 130 -34.84 -47.05 -6.62
N ASP A 131 -33.64 -47.10 -6.04
CA ASP A 131 -33.28 -48.12 -5.05
C ASP A 131 -32.89 -47.43 -3.74
N ASN A 132 -33.27 -48.04 -2.63
CA ASN A 132 -33.42 -47.45 -1.29
C ASN A 132 -32.13 -47.13 -0.52
N ASP A 133 -30.94 -47.36 -1.08
CA ASP A 133 -29.74 -47.57 -0.27
C ASP A 133 -28.87 -46.32 -0.02
N ASP A 134 -29.04 -45.22 -0.76
CA ASP A 134 -28.28 -43.97 -0.57
C ASP A 134 -29.15 -42.82 -0.05
N ARG A 135 -29.66 -42.96 1.19
CA ARG A 135 -30.42 -41.92 1.88
C ARG A 135 -29.61 -41.31 3.01
N GLY A 136 -29.68 -39.99 3.16
CA GLY A 136 -29.15 -39.31 4.34
C GLY A 136 -30.03 -38.17 4.79
N SER A 137 -29.74 -37.65 5.97
CA SER A 137 -30.39 -36.45 6.48
C SER A 137 -29.40 -35.55 7.18
N CYS A 138 -29.70 -34.25 7.18
CA CYS A 138 -28.95 -33.24 7.92
C CYS A 138 -29.91 -32.13 8.36
N ILE A 139 -29.62 -31.49 9.48
CA ILE A 139 -30.32 -30.26 9.86
C ILE A 139 -29.79 -29.15 8.96
N TYR A 140 -30.66 -28.26 8.47
CA TYR A 140 -30.27 -27.20 7.53
C TYR A 140 -28.97 -26.44 7.92
N SER A 141 -28.75 -26.15 9.21
CA SER A 141 -27.51 -25.50 9.69
C SER A 141 -26.24 -26.33 9.44
N ASP A 142 -26.38 -27.64 9.52
CA ASP A 142 -25.30 -28.63 9.55
C ASP A 142 -25.12 -29.32 8.19
N CYS A 143 -26.06 -29.13 7.27
CA CYS A 143 -25.98 -29.61 5.91
C CYS A 143 -24.80 -29.00 5.15
N ILE A 144 -24.29 -29.77 4.17
CA ILE A 144 -23.25 -29.27 3.27
C ILE A 144 -23.71 -27.99 2.55
N PRO A 145 -22.80 -27.06 2.23
CA PRO A 145 -23.16 -25.77 1.66
C PRO A 145 -23.98 -25.86 0.37
N LEU A 146 -23.72 -26.86 -0.48
CA LEU A 146 -24.51 -27.12 -1.69
C LEU A 146 -25.99 -27.28 -1.39
N PHE A 147 -26.35 -28.13 -0.42
CA PHE A 147 -27.76 -28.41 -0.08
C PHE A 147 -28.45 -27.17 0.51
N ARG A 148 -27.72 -26.46 1.37
CA ARG A 148 -28.19 -25.18 1.92
C ARG A 148 -28.45 -24.17 0.81
N GLY A 149 -27.54 -24.11 -0.16
CA GLY A 149 -27.67 -23.28 -1.36
C GLY A 149 -28.91 -23.65 -2.18
N ILE A 150 -29.11 -24.94 -2.48
CA ILE A 150 -30.28 -25.44 -3.26
C ILE A 150 -31.57 -25.01 -2.59
N VAL A 151 -31.72 -25.29 -1.30
CA VAL A 151 -32.92 -24.91 -0.54
C VAL A 151 -33.12 -23.39 -0.52
N THR A 152 -32.04 -22.62 -0.29
CA THR A 152 -32.11 -21.15 -0.29
C THR A 152 -32.54 -20.60 -1.65
N GLY A 153 -31.91 -21.07 -2.74
CA GLY A 153 -32.19 -20.62 -4.09
C GLY A 153 -33.60 -20.96 -4.54
N PHE A 154 -34.06 -22.18 -4.23
CA PHE A 154 -35.40 -22.63 -4.53
C PHE A 154 -36.45 -21.79 -3.79
N TYR A 155 -36.29 -21.64 -2.47
CA TYR A 155 -37.23 -20.91 -1.64
C TYR A 155 -37.31 -19.42 -2.01
N ASN A 156 -36.16 -18.74 -2.17
CA ASN A 156 -36.11 -17.32 -2.54
C ASN A 156 -36.73 -17.06 -3.93
N THR A 157 -36.73 -18.06 -4.81
CA THR A 157 -37.33 -17.94 -6.15
C THR A 157 -38.85 -18.06 -6.09
N LEU A 158 -39.39 -18.93 -5.22
CA LEU A 158 -40.84 -19.09 -5.07
C LEU A 158 -41.48 -18.03 -4.16
N TYR A 159 -40.73 -17.50 -3.18
CA TYR A 159 -41.24 -16.58 -2.15
C TYR A 159 -40.39 -15.30 -2.02
N PRO A 160 -40.29 -14.47 -3.08
CA PRO A 160 -39.41 -13.30 -3.10
C PRO A 160 -39.78 -12.20 -2.09
N GLU A 161 -41.04 -12.14 -1.64
CA GLU A 161 -41.53 -11.15 -0.66
C GLU A 161 -41.30 -11.57 0.79
N SER A 162 -40.91 -12.82 1.04
CA SER A 162 -40.54 -13.27 2.38
C SER A 162 -39.09 -12.84 2.64
N ASN A 163 -38.89 -11.86 3.54
CA ASN A 163 -37.56 -11.55 4.05
C ASN A 163 -36.89 -12.87 4.50
N GLN A 164 -35.59 -13.03 4.20
CA GLN A 164 -34.75 -14.24 4.40
C GLN A 164 -34.83 -14.90 5.81
N THR A 165 -35.56 -14.32 6.75
CA THR A 165 -35.77 -14.76 8.13
C THR A 165 -36.83 -15.85 8.31
N ASN A 166 -37.57 -16.26 7.27
CA ASN A 166 -38.69 -17.20 7.39
C ASN A 166 -38.47 -18.59 6.76
N LEU A 167 -37.22 -18.99 6.44
CA LEU A 167 -36.94 -20.43 6.38
C LEU A 167 -37.27 -20.97 7.79
N PRO A 168 -38.14 -21.99 7.93
CA PRO A 168 -38.46 -22.51 9.26
C PRO A 168 -37.15 -22.83 9.97
N LEU A 169 -37.05 -22.41 11.23
CA LEU A 169 -35.90 -22.73 12.07
C LEU A 169 -35.89 -24.27 12.22
N SER A 170 -35.02 -24.95 11.46
CA SER A 170 -34.68 -26.39 11.56
C SER A 170 -35.45 -27.44 10.72
N PRO A 171 -35.79 -27.26 9.42
CA PRO A 171 -36.19 -28.40 8.62
C PRO A 171 -35.00 -29.37 8.51
N ALA A 172 -35.25 -30.65 8.77
CA ALA A 172 -34.33 -31.68 8.34
C ALA A 172 -34.38 -31.72 6.81
N ILE A 173 -33.21 -31.63 6.17
CA ILE A 173 -33.05 -31.93 4.76
C ILE A 173 -32.76 -33.42 4.66
N PHE A 174 -33.67 -34.15 4.05
CA PHE A 174 -33.43 -35.49 3.56
C PHE A 174 -32.88 -35.39 2.14
N TYR A 175 -31.95 -36.27 1.79
CA TYR A 175 -31.42 -36.35 0.43
C TYR A 175 -31.31 -37.80 -0.03
N GLU A 176 -31.50 -38.02 -1.32
CA GLU A 176 -31.44 -39.33 -1.98
C GLU A 176 -30.38 -39.30 -3.10
N ARG A 177 -29.50 -40.31 -3.15
CA ARG A 177 -28.52 -40.58 -4.21
C ARG A 177 -27.62 -39.40 -4.61
N TYR A 178 -27.15 -38.67 -3.60
CA TYR A 178 -26.17 -37.61 -3.80
C TYR A 178 -24.79 -38.20 -4.12
N ASN A 179 -24.39 -38.18 -5.40
CA ASN A 179 -22.99 -38.40 -5.78
C ASN A 179 -22.20 -37.09 -5.72
N HIS A 180 -21.29 -37.01 -4.77
CA HIS A 180 -20.46 -35.84 -4.48
C HIS A 180 -19.63 -35.33 -5.68
N THR A 181 -19.33 -36.17 -6.67
CA THR A 181 -18.51 -35.76 -7.82
C THR A 181 -19.25 -34.93 -8.88
N ASN A 182 -20.59 -35.03 -8.95
CA ASN A 182 -21.35 -34.45 -10.07
C ASN A 182 -21.81 -33.01 -9.83
N TYR A 183 -21.85 -32.59 -8.56
CA TYR A 183 -22.46 -31.31 -8.16
C TYR A 183 -21.52 -30.40 -7.37
N LEU A 184 -20.31 -30.87 -7.04
CA LEU A 184 -19.30 -30.00 -6.47
C LEU A 184 -18.77 -29.01 -7.51
N PRO A 185 -18.54 -27.75 -7.13
CA PRO A 185 -17.79 -26.83 -7.98
C PRO A 185 -16.39 -27.39 -8.23
N THR A 186 -15.93 -27.30 -9.47
CA THR A 186 -14.54 -27.59 -9.83
C THR A 186 -13.63 -26.69 -9.02
N LEU A 187 -12.65 -27.26 -8.32
CA LEU A 187 -11.73 -26.50 -7.50
C LEU A 187 -10.91 -25.55 -8.38
N ASN A 188 -11.17 -24.25 -8.30
CA ASN A 188 -10.41 -23.26 -9.03
C ASN A 188 -9.17 -22.86 -8.22
N ASN A 189 -8.05 -23.54 -8.46
CA ASN A 189 -6.80 -23.27 -7.76
C ASN A 189 -6.37 -21.79 -7.84
N ALA A 190 -6.60 -21.12 -8.97
CA ALA A 190 -6.25 -19.70 -9.12
C ALA A 190 -7.05 -18.80 -8.18
N VAL A 191 -8.32 -19.14 -7.90
CA VAL A 191 -9.15 -18.40 -6.92
C VAL A 191 -8.64 -18.63 -5.50
N ILE A 192 -8.27 -19.87 -5.16
CA ILE A 192 -7.73 -20.21 -3.85
C ILE A 192 -6.41 -19.49 -3.61
N GLU A 193 -5.50 -19.51 -4.58
CA GLU A 193 -4.21 -18.83 -4.49
C GLU A 193 -4.37 -17.32 -4.33
N LYS A 194 -5.29 -16.72 -5.10
CA LYS A 194 -5.62 -15.30 -4.97
C LYS A 194 -6.17 -14.94 -3.58
N GLU A 195 -7.12 -15.71 -3.06
CA GLU A 195 -7.69 -15.47 -1.73
C GLU A 195 -6.69 -15.73 -0.61
N PHE A 196 -5.82 -16.71 -0.79
CA PHE A 196 -4.76 -17.02 0.17
C PHE A 196 -3.75 -15.88 0.27
N LEU A 197 -3.26 -15.37 -0.87
CA LEU A 197 -2.38 -14.20 -0.88
C LEU A 197 -3.07 -12.98 -0.27
N GLN A 198 -4.34 -12.74 -0.61
CA GLN A 198 -5.11 -11.65 -0.02
C GLN A 198 -5.19 -11.77 1.52
N GLU A 199 -5.46 -12.97 2.04
CA GLU A 199 -5.49 -13.23 3.48
C GLU A 199 -4.12 -13.00 4.14
N VAL A 200 -3.02 -13.42 3.50
CA VAL A 200 -1.66 -13.13 3.97
C VAL A 200 -1.43 -11.61 4.06
N HIS A 201 -1.75 -10.85 3.01
CA HIS A 201 -1.60 -9.41 2.98
C HIS A 201 -2.48 -8.69 4.02
N ASP A 202 -3.74 -9.12 4.18
CA ASP A 202 -4.72 -8.50 5.07
C ASP A 202 -4.51 -8.82 6.55
N SER A 203 -3.94 -10.00 6.84
CA SER A 203 -3.65 -10.44 8.22
C SER A 203 -2.77 -9.46 8.98
N LYS A 204 -1.88 -8.77 8.26
CA LYS A 204 -0.79 -7.95 8.76
C LYS A 204 0.05 -8.65 9.85
N ALA A 205 0.12 -9.97 9.81
CA ALA A 205 0.75 -10.75 10.86
C ALA A 205 2.29 -10.61 10.81
N PRO A 206 2.94 -10.21 11.92
CA PRO A 206 4.40 -10.17 12.06
C PRO A 206 5.12 -11.43 11.53
N TYR A 207 4.53 -12.59 11.82
CA TYR A 207 5.09 -13.89 11.47
C TYR A 207 5.40 -14.00 9.98
N PHE A 208 4.45 -13.62 9.12
CA PHE A 208 4.61 -13.68 7.67
C PHE A 208 5.73 -12.78 7.17
N TYR A 209 5.93 -11.62 7.80
CA TYR A 209 7.05 -10.74 7.47
C TYR A 209 8.39 -11.32 7.91
N MET A 210 8.45 -11.98 9.06
CA MET A 210 9.68 -12.59 9.56
C MET A 210 10.17 -13.74 8.68
N ILE A 211 9.28 -14.71 8.37
CA ILE A 211 9.66 -15.85 7.53
C ILE A 211 10.01 -15.42 6.10
N TRP A 212 9.34 -14.38 5.58
CA TRP A 212 9.65 -13.82 4.28
C TRP A 212 10.97 -13.04 4.29
N ALA A 213 11.20 -12.21 5.31
CA ALA A 213 12.45 -11.46 5.49
C ALA A 213 13.65 -12.42 5.55
N ARG A 214 13.53 -13.51 6.33
CA ARG A 214 14.53 -14.58 6.38
C ARG A 214 14.87 -15.08 4.98
N ASP A 215 13.85 -15.48 4.21
CA ASP A 215 14.03 -16.04 2.86
C ASP A 215 14.76 -15.08 1.92
N VAL A 216 14.33 -13.81 1.86
CA VAL A 216 14.92 -12.84 0.94
C VAL A 216 16.31 -12.35 1.35
N ILE A 217 16.61 -12.35 2.66
CA ILE A 217 17.94 -12.04 3.19
C ILE A 217 18.90 -13.20 2.92
N GLU A 218 18.52 -14.44 3.23
CA GLU A 218 19.34 -15.63 3.01
C GLU A 218 19.64 -15.87 1.55
N LYS A 219 18.62 -15.76 0.68
CA LYS A 219 18.78 -15.89 -0.78
C LYS A 219 19.40 -14.66 -1.45
N LYS A 220 19.62 -13.56 -0.70
CA LYS A 220 20.15 -12.29 -1.21
C LYS A 220 19.36 -11.72 -2.38
N THR A 221 18.04 -11.90 -2.38
CA THR A 221 17.14 -11.38 -3.43
C THR A 221 16.69 -9.95 -3.15
N PHE A 222 16.82 -9.48 -1.91
CA PHE A 222 16.56 -8.11 -1.52
C PHE A 222 17.84 -7.24 -1.62
N PRO A 223 17.80 -6.02 -2.19
CA PRO A 223 18.98 -5.20 -2.44
C PRO A 223 19.51 -4.54 -1.15
N LEU A 224 20.24 -5.31 -0.34
CA LEU A 224 20.80 -4.83 0.94
C LEU A 224 21.72 -3.62 0.78
N GLU A 225 22.48 -3.52 -0.32
CA GLU A 225 23.31 -2.34 -0.61
C GLU A 225 22.49 -1.05 -0.77
N MET A 226 21.22 -1.16 -1.18
CA MET A 226 20.33 -0.02 -1.29
C MET A 226 19.91 0.50 0.09
N ILE A 227 19.87 -0.37 1.12
CA ILE A 227 19.57 0.05 2.50
C ILE A 227 20.63 1.05 3.00
N ASP A 228 21.91 0.77 2.78
CA ASP A 228 23.00 1.66 3.19
C ASP A 228 22.96 3.00 2.43
N LYS A 229 22.68 2.94 1.11
CA LYS A 229 22.46 4.13 0.28
C LYS A 229 21.28 4.96 0.82
N LEU A 230 20.17 4.32 1.21
CA LEU A 230 18.99 5.00 1.77
C LEU A 230 19.24 5.60 3.15
N LYS A 231 19.97 4.91 4.03
CA LYS A 231 20.37 5.46 5.33
C LYS A 231 21.19 6.75 5.14
N LYS A 232 22.06 6.80 4.13
CA LYS A 232 22.80 8.01 3.77
C LYS A 232 21.90 9.11 3.21
N ILE A 233 20.99 8.78 2.26
CA ILE A 233 20.04 9.75 1.70
C ILE A 233 19.16 10.34 2.82
N PHE A 234 18.69 9.50 3.74
CA PHE A 234 17.93 9.94 4.92
C PHE A 234 18.75 10.92 5.77
N GLY A 235 20.02 10.60 6.06
CA GLY A 235 20.92 11.49 6.80
C GLY A 235 21.13 12.83 6.09
N ASP A 236 21.37 12.81 4.78
CA ASP A 236 21.55 14.02 3.98
C ASP A 236 20.28 14.90 3.99
N ILE A 237 19.10 14.31 3.82
CA ILE A 237 17.81 15.02 3.88
C ILE A 237 17.55 15.58 5.28
N LYS A 238 17.76 14.78 6.33
CA LYS A 238 17.58 15.23 7.72
C LYS A 238 18.48 16.43 8.02
N GLN A 239 19.73 16.39 7.54
CA GLN A 239 20.66 17.49 7.71
C GLN A 239 20.20 18.77 6.98
N GLU A 240 19.63 18.65 5.78
CA GLU A 240 19.06 19.81 5.08
C GLU A 240 17.84 20.40 5.80
N ILE A 241 17.01 19.57 6.45
CA ILE A 241 15.92 20.08 7.30
C ILE A 241 16.49 20.85 8.49
N ILE A 242 17.55 20.35 9.12
CA ILE A 242 18.23 21.06 10.22
C ILE A 242 18.72 22.43 9.75
N TYR A 243 19.38 22.52 8.60
CA TYR A 243 19.82 23.81 8.05
C TYR A 243 18.64 24.76 7.79
N MET A 244 17.53 24.25 7.24
CA MET A 244 16.33 25.05 7.03
C MET A 244 15.75 25.59 8.36
N LEU A 245 15.75 24.79 9.42
CA LEU A 245 15.28 25.22 10.74
C LEU A 245 16.21 26.26 11.36
N GLU A 246 17.53 26.09 11.24
CA GLU A 246 18.54 27.06 11.72
C GLU A 246 18.38 28.43 11.04
N GLU A 247 18.15 28.41 9.73
CA GLU A 247 17.99 29.60 8.89
C GLU A 247 16.62 30.27 9.04
N CYS A 248 15.61 29.57 9.57
CA CYS A 248 14.23 30.06 9.59
C CYS A 248 14.09 31.38 10.36
N TYR A 249 13.62 32.44 9.68
CA TYR A 249 13.68 33.81 10.22
C TYR A 249 12.72 34.05 11.38
N TRP A 250 11.57 33.38 11.39
CA TRP A 250 10.50 33.66 12.36
C TRP A 250 10.54 32.77 13.59
N LEU A 251 11.35 31.70 13.58
CA LEU A 251 11.56 30.86 14.76
C LEU A 251 12.52 31.58 15.71
N SER A 252 12.17 31.65 17.00
CA SER A 252 13.10 32.06 18.04
C SER A 252 14.19 31.00 18.24
N GLU A 253 15.32 31.39 18.84
CA GLU A 253 16.42 30.46 19.11
C GLU A 253 16.02 29.27 20.00
N VAL A 254 15.03 29.46 20.88
CA VAL A 254 14.47 28.37 21.71
C VAL A 254 13.68 27.38 20.85
N GLU A 255 12.82 27.89 19.97
CA GLU A 255 11.99 27.07 19.08
C GLU A 255 12.84 26.34 18.02
N LYS A 256 13.89 27.00 17.49
CA LYS A 256 14.88 26.35 16.62
C LYS A 256 15.54 25.19 17.34
N LYS A 257 16.03 25.43 18.57
CA LYS A 257 16.67 24.40 19.38
C LYS A 257 15.73 23.22 19.64
N GLU A 258 14.46 23.47 19.98
CA GLU A 258 13.45 22.44 20.18
C GLU A 258 13.28 21.55 18.93
N ALA A 259 13.09 22.16 17.76
CA ALA A 259 12.94 21.42 16.50
C ALA A 259 14.20 20.64 16.09
N ILE A 260 15.38 21.24 16.28
CA ILE A 260 16.68 20.64 15.94
C ILE A 260 17.01 19.48 16.88
N ASP A 261 16.78 19.64 18.19
CA ASP A 261 16.99 18.58 19.18
C ASP A 261 16.07 17.37 18.88
N TYR A 262 14.82 17.62 18.47
CA TYR A 262 13.92 16.58 17.99
C TYR A 262 14.46 15.86 16.74
N MET A 263 14.95 16.60 15.73
CA MET A 263 15.53 15.98 14.54
C MET A 263 16.84 15.21 14.83
N ASN A 264 17.65 15.67 15.79
CA ASN A 264 18.90 15.03 16.14
C ASN A 264 18.70 13.76 16.97
N GLY A 265 17.88 13.82 18.02
CA GLY A 265 17.75 12.73 19.01
C GLY A 265 16.41 11.98 18.99
N GLY A 266 15.36 12.56 18.41
CA GLY A 266 13.99 12.04 18.49
C GLY A 266 13.48 11.33 17.23
N PHE A 267 14.22 11.39 16.11
CA PHE A 267 13.72 10.91 14.82
C PHE A 267 14.70 10.00 14.05
N THR A 268 14.29 8.76 13.78
CA THR A 268 15.09 7.73 13.07
C THR A 268 14.41 7.21 11.79
N ALA A 269 15.05 6.25 11.10
CA ALA A 269 14.48 5.58 9.94
C ALA A 269 14.55 4.06 10.08
N VAL A 270 13.43 3.40 9.81
CA VAL A 270 13.35 1.95 9.56
C VAL A 270 13.34 1.76 8.05
N THR A 271 14.42 1.20 7.50
CA THR A 271 14.64 1.06 6.06
C THR A 271 14.62 -0.41 5.67
N GLY A 272 13.58 -0.81 4.94
CA GLY A 272 13.32 -2.20 4.63
C GLY A 272 12.79 -2.92 5.87
N PHE A 273 13.57 -3.83 6.41
CA PHE A 273 13.19 -4.62 7.59
C PHE A 273 13.64 -3.94 8.90
N PRO A 274 12.99 -4.27 10.04
CA PRO A 274 13.52 -3.94 11.35
C PRO A 274 14.95 -4.45 11.54
N ASP A 275 15.77 -3.74 12.32
CA ASP A 275 17.17 -4.11 12.53
C ASP A 275 17.34 -5.54 13.10
N LEU A 276 16.37 -5.99 13.91
CA LEU A 276 16.30 -7.35 14.45
C LEU A 276 16.34 -8.42 13.35
N PHE A 277 15.72 -8.16 12.19
CA PHE A 277 15.59 -9.16 11.11
C PHE A 277 16.92 -9.40 10.39
N TYR A 278 17.88 -8.48 10.48
CA TYR A 278 19.22 -8.68 9.89
C TYR A 278 20.14 -9.52 10.78
N ASN A 279 19.73 -9.85 12.02
CA ASN A 279 20.43 -10.77 12.89
C ASN A 279 19.74 -12.14 12.85
N ALA A 280 20.34 -13.09 12.10
CA ALA A 280 19.77 -14.43 11.90
C ALA A 280 19.41 -15.16 13.21
N SER A 281 20.24 -15.04 14.25
CA SER A 281 19.99 -15.68 15.55
C SER A 281 18.78 -15.09 16.26
N GLU A 282 18.64 -13.76 16.23
CA GLU A 282 17.49 -13.08 16.86
C GLU A 282 16.22 -13.30 16.05
N LEU A 283 16.29 -13.28 14.72
CA LEU A 283 15.16 -13.56 13.84
C LEU A 283 14.62 -14.99 14.04
N GLU A 284 15.50 -15.99 14.14
CA GLU A 284 15.09 -17.38 14.39
C GLU A 284 14.43 -17.55 15.76
N LYS A 285 14.94 -16.87 16.80
CA LYS A 285 14.27 -16.84 18.11
C LYS A 285 12.87 -16.22 18.01
N ALA A 286 12.72 -15.16 17.22
CA ALA A 286 11.43 -14.47 17.02
C ALA A 286 10.43 -15.35 16.29
N ILE A 287 10.87 -16.04 15.24
CA ILE A 287 10.07 -17.01 14.48
C ILE A 287 9.63 -18.15 15.39
N GLY A 288 10.57 -18.80 16.10
CA GLY A 288 10.27 -19.91 17.01
C GLY A 288 9.32 -19.52 18.15
N PHE A 289 9.42 -18.28 18.66
CA PHE A 289 8.49 -17.74 19.63
C PHE A 289 7.05 -17.68 19.10
N MET A 290 6.88 -17.18 17.88
CA MET A 290 5.57 -17.08 17.23
C MET A 290 5.00 -18.45 16.90
N GLU A 291 5.82 -19.40 16.42
CA GLU A 291 5.41 -20.78 16.13
C GLU A 291 4.88 -21.51 17.36
N ALA A 292 5.61 -21.42 18.48
CA ALA A 292 5.20 -22.02 19.76
C ALA A 292 3.86 -21.46 20.26
N THR A 293 3.59 -20.19 19.97
CA THR A 293 2.32 -19.52 20.30
C THR A 293 1.21 -19.90 19.32
N PHE A 294 1.55 -20.14 18.06
CA PHE A 294 0.61 -20.41 16.97
C PHE A 294 -0.10 -21.76 17.08
N GLY A 295 0.59 -22.80 17.54
CA GLY A 295 -0.02 -24.11 17.76
C GLY A 295 -1.24 -24.08 18.71
N ASN A 296 -1.28 -23.11 19.64
CA ASN A 296 -2.43 -22.88 20.52
C ASN A 296 -3.58 -22.12 19.83
N ILE A 297 -3.27 -21.29 18.84
CA ILE A 297 -4.23 -20.52 18.05
C ILE A 297 -4.92 -21.41 17.02
N VAL A 298 -4.19 -22.29 16.32
CA VAL A 298 -4.76 -23.24 15.34
C VAL A 298 -5.74 -24.22 15.99
N LYS A 299 -5.40 -24.75 17.18
CA LYS A 299 -6.30 -25.62 17.95
C LYS A 299 -7.62 -24.95 18.33
N LYS A 300 -7.65 -23.60 18.36
CA LYS A 300 -8.85 -22.81 18.59
C LYS A 300 -9.63 -22.58 17.29
N TRP A 301 -8.95 -22.43 16.15
CA TRP A 301 -9.59 -22.28 14.83
C TRP A 301 -10.31 -23.53 14.33
N ASP A 302 -9.76 -24.72 14.58
CA ASP A 302 -10.43 -25.98 14.22
C ASP A 302 -11.73 -26.21 15.02
N LYS A 303 -11.92 -25.51 16.15
CA LYS A 303 -13.10 -25.65 17.01
C LYS A 303 -14.19 -24.61 16.77
N GLU A 304 -13.91 -23.53 16.06
CA GLU A 304 -14.85 -22.42 15.86
C GLU A 304 -14.91 -21.99 14.38
N SER A 305 -16.06 -22.20 13.73
CA SER A 305 -16.46 -21.46 12.53
C SER A 305 -17.94 -21.09 12.69
N PRO A 306 -18.40 -19.86 12.38
CA PRO A 306 -17.78 -18.87 11.51
C PRO A 306 -17.46 -17.53 12.19
N GLY A 307 -16.39 -16.89 11.72
CA GLY A 307 -16.10 -15.48 11.95
C GLY A 307 -14.99 -15.29 12.96
N PHE A 308 -13.73 -15.32 12.52
CA PHE A 308 -12.65 -14.92 13.41
C PHE A 308 -11.50 -14.21 12.69
N SER A 309 -11.38 -12.92 13.04
CA SER A 309 -10.29 -11.98 12.77
C SER A 309 -9.10 -12.22 13.71
N ALA A 310 -8.56 -13.44 13.78
CA ALA A 310 -7.56 -13.84 14.78
C ALA A 310 -6.14 -13.34 14.54
N PHE A 311 -5.77 -12.97 13.32
CA PHE A 311 -4.42 -12.47 13.09
C PHE A 311 -4.24 -11.01 13.43
N SER A 312 -5.33 -10.34 13.82
CA SER A 312 -5.19 -9.13 14.59
C SER A 312 -5.03 -9.53 16.07
N GLY A 313 -3.90 -9.16 16.68
CA GLY A 313 -3.90 -8.76 18.10
C GLY A 313 -4.77 -7.51 18.34
N VAL A 314 -5.91 -7.39 17.64
CA VAL A 314 -6.85 -6.28 17.60
C VAL A 314 -8.27 -6.84 17.42
N ASP A 315 -8.65 -7.85 18.20
CA ASP A 315 -10.08 -8.17 18.43
C ASP A 315 -10.75 -7.10 19.32
N ALA A 316 -10.54 -5.82 18.96
CA ALA A 316 -11.16 -4.65 19.56
C ALA A 316 -11.81 -3.72 18.52
N SER A 317 -11.56 -3.90 17.21
CA SER A 317 -12.16 -3.00 16.19
C SER A 317 -13.49 -3.52 15.62
N HIS A 318 -13.69 -4.84 15.55
CA HIS A 318 -14.90 -5.40 14.90
C HIS A 318 -16.13 -5.46 15.80
N ARG A 319 -15.98 -5.34 17.13
CA ARG A 319 -17.09 -5.27 18.08
C ARG A 319 -17.76 -3.89 18.16
N CYS A 320 -17.30 -2.90 17.38
CA CYS A 320 -17.84 -1.54 17.41
C CYS A 320 -18.96 -1.27 16.39
N ASN A 321 -19.16 -2.13 15.38
CA ASN A 321 -20.13 -1.86 14.31
C ASN A 321 -21.51 -2.54 14.46
N LYS A 322 -21.73 -3.37 15.49
CA LYS A 322 -23.05 -3.97 15.75
C LYS A 322 -23.85 -3.31 16.87
N THR A 323 -23.29 -2.33 17.56
CA THR A 323 -23.98 -1.65 18.69
C THR A 323 -24.37 -0.19 18.38
N VAL A 324 -24.03 0.34 17.19
CA VAL A 324 -24.36 1.73 16.82
C VAL A 324 -25.80 1.90 16.27
N ALA A 325 -26.54 0.80 16.07
CA ALA A 325 -27.95 0.86 15.63
C ALA A 325 -28.97 0.96 16.79
N ARG A 326 -28.53 0.90 18.06
CA ARG A 326 -29.39 1.13 19.23
C ARG A 326 -28.62 1.88 20.30
N GLU A 327 -28.67 3.20 20.23
CA GLU A 327 -28.80 4.14 21.36
C GLU A 327 -28.40 5.55 20.91
N THR A 328 -29.36 6.21 20.26
CA THR A 328 -29.49 7.66 20.31
C THR A 328 -29.69 8.09 21.76
N LYS A 329 -28.65 8.67 22.39
CA LYS A 329 -28.69 9.86 23.27
C LYS A 329 -27.43 9.93 24.15
N GLY A 330 -26.58 10.91 23.86
CA GLY A 330 -25.83 11.67 24.87
C GLY A 330 -24.95 10.90 25.85
N SER A 331 -23.87 10.27 25.37
CA SER A 331 -22.58 10.13 26.07
C SER A 331 -21.66 9.25 25.21
N SER A 332 -20.47 9.75 24.89
CA SER A 332 -19.46 8.99 24.14
C SER A 332 -18.94 7.85 25.04
N PRO A 333 -19.13 6.56 24.69
CA PRO A 333 -18.54 5.48 25.47
C PRO A 333 -17.06 5.37 25.07
N ARG A 334 -16.16 5.71 26.00
CA ARG A 334 -14.75 5.33 25.89
C ARG A 334 -14.69 3.80 25.81
N CYS A 335 -14.23 3.26 24.69
CA CYS A 335 -13.91 1.84 24.56
C CYS A 335 -12.79 1.52 25.55
N ALA A 336 -13.13 0.95 26.71
CA ALA A 336 -12.15 0.38 27.62
C ALA A 336 -11.59 -0.87 26.95
N HIS A 337 -10.32 -0.81 26.51
CA HIS A 337 -9.59 -2.00 26.09
C HIS A 337 -9.53 -2.98 27.27
N PRO A 338 -9.80 -4.29 27.09
CA PRO A 338 -9.52 -5.26 28.13
C PRO A 338 -8.02 -5.23 28.45
N PRO A 339 -7.61 -5.35 29.73
CA PRO A 339 -6.21 -5.43 30.09
C PRO A 339 -5.57 -6.61 29.36
N ARG A 340 -4.52 -6.33 28.57
CA ARG A 340 -3.75 -7.35 27.85
C ARG A 340 -3.09 -8.30 28.85
N PRO A 341 -2.97 -9.61 28.54
CA PRO A 341 -2.20 -10.52 29.37
C PRO A 341 -0.75 -10.02 29.47
N THR A 342 -0.28 -9.83 30.68
CA THR A 342 1.02 -9.22 31.01
C THR A 342 2.22 -10.17 30.87
N SER A 343 2.06 -11.38 30.34
CA SER A 343 3.07 -12.43 30.53
C SER A 343 4.00 -12.76 29.36
N LEU A 344 3.78 -12.33 28.11
CA LEU A 344 4.82 -12.45 27.05
C LEU A 344 4.75 -11.29 26.06
N ARG A 345 5.46 -10.20 26.34
CA ARG A 345 5.87 -9.24 25.30
C ARG A 345 7.21 -9.74 24.75
N TYR A 346 7.16 -10.42 23.61
CA TYR A 346 8.36 -10.57 22.78
C TYR A 346 8.46 -9.32 21.89
N ASP A 347 9.65 -8.72 21.82
CA ASP A 347 9.93 -7.63 20.91
C ASP A 347 10.23 -8.23 19.53
N ASP A 348 9.23 -8.21 18.65
CA ASP A 348 9.36 -8.68 17.27
C ASP A 348 10.03 -7.63 16.37
N GLY A 349 10.57 -6.54 16.94
CA GLY A 349 11.14 -5.41 16.21
C GLY A 349 10.12 -4.62 15.40
N LEU A 350 8.84 -5.02 15.42
CA LEU A 350 7.74 -4.32 14.78
C LEU A 350 7.07 -3.45 15.83
N ASP A 351 7.37 -2.16 15.83
CA ASP A 351 6.65 -1.20 16.69
C ASP A 351 5.12 -1.37 16.52
N MET A 352 4.33 -1.00 17.54
CA MET A 352 2.86 -1.02 17.49
C MET A 352 2.29 -0.29 16.25
N GLY A 353 3.08 0.58 15.61
CA GLY A 353 2.78 1.22 14.33
C GLY A 353 2.91 0.33 13.07
N ASN A 354 3.76 -0.70 13.07
CA ASN A 354 3.95 -1.66 11.99
C ASN A 354 2.76 -2.64 11.88
N TYR A 355 2.11 -2.97 12.99
CA TYR A 355 0.87 -3.77 12.97
C TYR A 355 -0.26 -3.13 12.15
N LYS A 356 -0.25 -1.80 11.97
CA LYS A 356 -1.24 -1.10 11.14
C LYS A 356 -0.91 -1.09 9.64
N SER A 357 0.34 -1.39 9.26
CA SER A 357 0.88 -1.09 7.93
C SER A 357 1.72 -2.27 7.44
N SER A 358 1.30 -2.92 6.34
CA SER A 358 1.99 -4.13 5.88
C SER A 358 3.40 -3.83 5.38
N LEU A 359 4.41 -4.61 5.80
CA LEU A 359 5.76 -4.55 5.22
C LEU A 359 5.78 -5.00 3.75
N LEU A 360 4.72 -5.70 3.31
CA LEU A 360 4.49 -6.06 1.91
C LEU A 360 3.83 -4.93 1.11
N ALA A 361 3.33 -3.87 1.77
CA ALA A 361 2.70 -2.76 1.08
C ALA A 361 3.73 -1.78 0.51
N TYR A 362 3.49 -1.27 -0.70
CA TYR A 362 4.31 -0.23 -1.35
C TYR A 362 4.04 1.14 -0.72
N ASN A 363 4.64 1.45 0.42
CA ASN A 363 4.36 2.69 1.12
C ASN A 363 5.53 3.16 2.01
N ALA A 364 5.42 4.40 2.48
CA ALA A 364 6.23 4.96 3.55
C ALA A 364 5.31 5.57 4.62
N PHE A 365 5.81 5.68 5.86
CA PHE A 365 5.01 6.16 6.97
C PHE A 365 5.82 6.94 7.98
N ASN A 366 5.32 8.10 8.38
CA ASN A 366 5.74 8.80 9.59
C ASN A 366 5.01 8.26 10.84
N LYS A 367 5.78 7.91 11.88
CA LYS A 367 5.31 7.44 13.19
C LYS A 367 5.70 8.35 14.35
N PHE A 368 5.90 9.64 14.10
CA PHE A 368 6.33 10.64 15.08
C PHE A 368 7.75 10.47 15.63
N THR A 369 8.26 9.26 15.84
CA THR A 369 9.65 9.04 16.28
C THR A 369 10.53 8.46 15.19
N HIS A 370 9.94 8.02 14.08
CA HIS A 370 10.67 7.43 12.99
C HIS A 370 9.86 7.45 11.70
N THR A 371 10.57 7.34 10.57
CA THR A 371 9.98 7.03 9.27
C THR A 371 10.20 5.57 8.93
N ILE A 372 9.16 4.90 8.42
CA ILE A 372 9.25 3.54 7.88
C ILE A 372 9.21 3.64 6.37
N ILE A 373 10.18 3.02 5.69
CA ILE A 373 10.16 2.79 4.25
C ILE A 373 10.11 1.29 4.03
N THR A 374 9.01 0.78 3.49
CA THR A 374 8.81 -0.66 3.41
C THR A 374 9.77 -1.33 2.41
N PRO A 375 10.09 -2.63 2.60
CA PRO A 375 10.87 -3.40 1.63
C PRO A 375 10.30 -3.31 0.21
N ALA A 376 8.98 -3.44 0.09
CA ALA A 376 8.27 -3.34 -1.18
C ALA A 376 8.54 -2.01 -1.90
N PHE A 377 8.62 -0.91 -1.16
CA PHE A 377 8.90 0.42 -1.73
C PHE A 377 10.36 0.58 -2.21
N ILE A 378 11.30 -0.16 -1.60
CA ILE A 378 12.75 -0.03 -1.86
C ILE A 378 13.20 -0.88 -3.04
N HIS A 379 12.63 -2.08 -3.21
CA HIS A 379 13.18 -3.09 -4.10
C HIS A 379 13.36 -2.65 -5.56
N ILE A 380 12.49 -1.78 -6.09
CA ILE A 380 12.65 -1.25 -7.46
C ILE A 380 14.00 -0.54 -7.65
N TYR A 381 14.60 0.04 -6.61
CA TYR A 381 15.89 0.74 -6.68
C TYR A 381 17.11 -0.19 -6.69
N LYS A 382 16.91 -1.49 -6.93
CA LYS A 382 18.01 -2.40 -7.27
C LYS A 382 18.65 -2.06 -8.63
N ASP A 383 17.88 -1.44 -9.53
CA ASP A 383 18.36 -1.01 -10.83
C ASP A 383 19.17 0.31 -10.71
N PRO A 384 20.10 0.61 -11.65
CA PRO A 384 21.03 1.73 -11.51
C PRO A 384 20.42 3.09 -11.91
N TYR A 385 19.43 3.58 -11.16
CA TYR A 385 18.80 4.88 -11.42
C TYR A 385 19.77 6.08 -11.32
N PRO A 386 19.60 7.14 -12.13
CA PRO A 386 20.36 8.39 -11.99
C PRO A 386 20.19 8.97 -10.58
N LEU A 387 21.23 9.64 -10.07
CA LEU A 387 21.20 10.20 -8.73
C LEU A 387 20.07 11.21 -8.57
N GLY A 388 19.88 12.05 -9.58
CA GLY A 388 18.73 12.94 -9.70
C GLY A 388 17.41 12.24 -9.48
N PHE A 389 17.18 11.15 -10.22
CA PHE A 389 15.96 10.36 -10.13
C PHE A 389 15.76 9.80 -8.72
N ILE A 390 16.80 9.23 -8.11
CA ILE A 390 16.73 8.70 -6.73
C ILE A 390 16.31 9.78 -5.72
N TYR A 391 16.91 10.98 -5.79
CA TYR A 391 16.53 12.06 -4.89
C TYR A 391 15.12 12.60 -5.21
N GLY A 392 14.73 12.66 -6.48
CA GLY A 392 13.39 13.08 -6.92
C GLY A 392 12.29 12.10 -6.55
N SER A 393 12.62 10.81 -6.51
CA SER A 393 11.67 9.75 -6.18
C SER A 393 11.68 9.47 -4.66
N ILE A 394 12.49 8.51 -4.20
CA ILE A 394 12.53 8.06 -2.81
C ILE A 394 13.08 9.13 -1.87
N GLY A 395 14.00 9.99 -2.32
CA GLY A 395 14.47 11.13 -1.53
C GLY A 395 13.33 12.09 -1.15
N VAL A 396 12.53 12.52 -2.12
CA VAL A 396 11.33 13.33 -1.86
C VAL A 396 10.34 12.59 -0.95
N THR A 397 10.15 11.27 -1.11
CA THR A 397 9.29 10.50 -0.20
C THR A 397 9.81 10.50 1.24
N ILE A 398 11.12 10.32 1.44
CA ILE A 398 11.74 10.42 2.76
C ILE A 398 11.49 11.80 3.38
N ALA A 399 11.72 12.86 2.59
CA ALA A 399 11.51 14.23 3.05
C ALA A 399 10.03 14.50 3.36
N HIS A 400 9.10 14.03 2.53
CA HIS A 400 7.66 14.11 2.75
C HIS A 400 7.28 13.49 4.10
N GLU A 401 7.74 12.26 4.38
CA GLU A 401 7.46 11.63 5.67
C GLU A 401 8.10 12.41 6.83
N LEU A 402 9.31 12.95 6.69
CA LEU A 402 9.90 13.81 7.71
C LEU A 402 9.08 15.09 7.95
N PHE A 403 8.49 15.68 6.90
CA PHE A 403 7.67 16.88 7.02
C PHE A 403 6.34 16.63 7.73
N HIS A 404 5.79 15.42 7.73
CA HIS A 404 4.68 15.12 8.64
C HIS A 404 5.02 15.37 10.11
N SER A 405 6.30 15.28 10.49
CA SER A 405 6.73 15.64 11.84
C SER A 405 6.70 17.14 12.12
N LEU A 406 7.01 17.94 11.11
CA LEU A 406 7.01 19.40 11.15
C LEU A 406 5.73 19.98 10.55
N GLY A 407 4.64 19.21 10.56
CA GLY A 407 3.39 19.49 9.85
C GLY A 407 2.60 20.67 10.42
N LEU A 408 1.47 20.96 9.77
CA LEU A 408 0.70 22.19 10.01
C LEU A 408 -0.46 22.04 11.01
N LEU A 409 -1.04 20.85 11.15
CA LEU A 409 -2.28 20.64 11.93
C LEU A 409 -2.35 19.26 12.61
N ARG A 410 -1.55 18.28 12.17
CA ARG A 410 -1.68 16.87 12.58
C ARG A 410 -1.33 16.66 14.06
N LYS A 411 -2.20 16.00 14.83
CA LYS A 411 -1.89 15.56 16.22
C LYS A 411 -1.17 14.21 16.24
N PRO A 412 -0.25 13.94 17.20
CA PRO A 412 0.18 14.83 18.29
C PRO A 412 1.24 15.88 17.89
N PHE A 413 1.72 15.89 16.65
CA PHE A 413 2.79 16.78 16.17
C PHE A 413 2.55 18.27 16.46
N ARG A 414 1.34 18.73 16.16
CA ARG A 414 0.85 20.07 16.47
C ARG A 414 1.04 20.46 17.95
N GLU A 415 0.90 19.49 18.86
CA GLU A 415 0.96 19.73 20.30
C GLU A 415 2.38 19.54 20.85
N HIS A 416 3.30 18.99 20.04
CA HIS A 416 4.66 18.74 20.46
C HIS A 416 5.51 20.01 20.48
N PHE A 417 5.36 20.86 19.46
CA PHE A 417 6.20 22.03 19.27
C PHE A 417 5.56 23.31 19.81
N SER A 418 6.32 24.08 20.58
CA SER A 418 5.85 25.34 21.18
C SER A 418 5.44 26.41 20.15
N PHE A 419 6.08 26.40 18.97
CA PHE A 419 5.88 27.38 17.90
C PHE A 419 4.64 27.14 17.03
N HIS A 420 3.86 26.09 17.26
CA HIS A 420 2.82 25.70 16.31
C HIS A 420 1.64 26.69 16.22
N ASN A 421 1.48 27.58 17.21
CA ASN A 421 0.50 28.68 17.15
C ASN A 421 1.08 30.01 16.62
N ALA A 422 2.35 30.02 16.20
CA ALA A 422 3.03 31.19 15.66
C ALA A 422 2.40 31.65 14.34
N THR A 423 2.57 32.94 14.04
CA THR A 423 2.06 33.55 12.80
C THR A 423 2.64 32.91 11.55
N GLY A 424 3.91 32.46 11.59
CA GLY A 424 4.54 31.75 10.48
C GLY A 424 3.78 30.49 10.06
N ILE A 425 3.41 29.64 11.02
CA ILE A 425 2.60 28.44 10.76
C ILE A 425 1.21 28.80 10.24
N LYS A 426 0.53 29.78 10.86
CA LYS A 426 -0.82 30.20 10.42
C LYS A 426 -0.83 30.73 8.98
N ASN A 427 0.15 31.55 8.62
CA ASN A 427 0.28 32.10 7.27
C ASN A 427 0.57 30.98 6.25
N ALA A 428 1.47 30.05 6.60
CA ALA A 428 1.74 28.88 5.79
C ALA A 428 0.49 28.00 5.57
N THR A 429 -0.25 27.70 6.64
CA THR A 429 -1.49 26.93 6.57
C THR A 429 -2.49 27.56 5.61
N GLN A 430 -2.71 28.87 5.73
CA GLN A 430 -3.61 29.59 4.81
C GLN A 430 -3.09 29.56 3.37
N CYS A 431 -1.79 29.77 3.16
CA CYS A 431 -1.21 29.73 1.82
C CYS A 431 -1.44 28.37 1.15
N TYR A 432 -1.16 27.26 1.85
CA TYR A 432 -1.36 25.93 1.30
C TYR A 432 -2.85 25.58 1.12
N GLU A 433 -3.73 26.01 2.03
CA GLU A 433 -5.18 25.88 1.86
C GLU A 433 -5.67 26.58 0.57
N ASP A 434 -5.30 27.85 0.39
CA ASP A 434 -5.69 28.63 -0.78
C ASP A 434 -5.08 28.04 -2.06
N TYR A 435 -3.80 27.67 -1.99
CA TYR A 435 -3.07 27.10 -3.13
C TYR A 435 -3.72 25.81 -3.62
N TYR A 436 -4.02 24.87 -2.72
CA TYR A 436 -4.64 23.62 -3.13
C TYR A 436 -6.12 23.78 -3.51
N SER A 437 -6.83 24.75 -2.96
CA SER A 437 -8.21 25.09 -3.38
C SER A 437 -8.28 25.67 -4.80
N SER A 438 -7.16 26.18 -5.34
CA SER A 438 -7.12 26.78 -6.68
C SER A 438 -7.17 25.76 -7.82
N PHE A 439 -6.87 24.49 -7.55
CA PHE A 439 -6.89 23.44 -8.58
C PHE A 439 -8.33 23.07 -8.97
N ALA A 440 -8.48 22.58 -10.20
CA ALA A 440 -9.78 22.24 -10.73
C ALA A 440 -9.75 20.94 -11.56
N LEU A 441 -10.92 20.31 -11.67
CA LEU A 441 -11.24 19.26 -12.62
C LEU A 441 -12.52 19.67 -13.37
N LEU A 442 -12.52 19.50 -14.69
CA LEU A 442 -13.68 19.79 -15.53
C LEU A 442 -14.55 18.55 -15.63
N GLU A 443 -15.82 18.67 -15.26
CA GLU A 443 -16.85 17.66 -15.45
C GLU A 443 -17.72 18.08 -16.64
N ALA A 444 -17.56 17.40 -17.77
CA ALA A 444 -18.41 17.61 -18.94
C ALA A 444 -19.66 16.73 -18.82
N THR A 445 -20.83 17.36 -18.81
CA THR A 445 -22.15 16.72 -18.96
C THR A 445 -22.78 17.19 -20.28
N GLU A 446 -23.79 16.48 -20.81
CA GLU A 446 -24.41 16.84 -22.09
C GLU A 446 -24.89 18.31 -22.10
N GLY A 447 -24.11 19.18 -22.73
CA GLY A 447 -24.40 20.62 -22.88
C GLY A 447 -23.86 21.54 -21.78
N ASP A 448 -23.17 21.04 -20.75
CA ASP A 448 -22.63 21.86 -19.65
C ASP A 448 -21.25 21.38 -19.16
N THR A 449 -20.42 22.30 -18.68
CA THR A 449 -19.10 22.00 -18.10
C THR A 449 -19.04 22.56 -16.68
N THR A 450 -19.11 21.68 -15.69
CA THR A 450 -18.98 22.05 -14.28
C THR A 450 -17.50 22.03 -13.85
N VAL A 451 -17.08 23.03 -13.07
CA VAL A 451 -15.73 23.09 -12.51
C VAL A 451 -15.74 22.58 -11.07
N LEU A 452 -15.15 21.41 -10.84
CA LEU A 452 -14.98 20.83 -9.52
C LEU A 452 -13.68 21.34 -8.90
N ARG A 453 -13.72 21.75 -7.62
CA ARG A 453 -12.55 22.19 -6.85
C ARG A 453 -12.43 21.42 -5.53
N PRO A 454 -11.22 21.09 -5.08
CA PRO A 454 -11.01 20.43 -3.80
C PRO A 454 -11.20 21.43 -2.64
N ASP A 455 -11.56 20.94 -1.46
CA ASP A 455 -11.40 21.70 -0.21
C ASP A 455 -9.91 21.69 0.18
N GLY A 456 -9.23 22.82 0.06
CA GLY A 456 -7.81 22.95 0.40
C GLY A 456 -7.47 22.54 1.84
N ARG A 457 -8.42 22.65 2.79
CA ARG A 457 -8.22 22.20 4.18
C ARG A 457 -8.01 20.71 4.27
N ASN A 458 -8.66 19.95 3.41
CA ASN A 458 -8.49 18.50 3.32
C ASN A 458 -7.13 18.13 2.68
N LYS A 459 -6.57 19.00 1.84
CA LYS A 459 -5.38 18.72 1.03
C LYS A 459 -4.06 19.23 1.62
N LEU A 460 -4.13 20.29 2.44
CA LEU A 460 -2.94 21.07 2.79
C LEU A 460 -1.86 20.25 3.48
N GLU A 461 -2.18 19.26 4.33
CA GLU A 461 -1.16 18.49 5.07
C GLU A 461 -0.27 17.66 4.15
N GLU A 462 -0.90 16.91 3.26
CA GLU A 462 -0.18 16.06 2.29
C GLU A 462 0.50 16.91 1.23
N GLY A 463 -0.18 17.97 0.79
CA GLY A 463 0.34 18.90 -0.20
C GLY A 463 1.51 19.75 0.30
N PHE A 464 1.51 20.14 1.57
CA PHE A 464 2.65 20.78 2.25
C PHE A 464 3.85 19.85 2.28
N ALA A 465 3.64 18.59 2.70
CA ALA A 465 4.70 17.60 2.78
C ALA A 465 5.31 17.28 1.40
N ASP A 466 4.50 17.31 0.33
CA ASP A 466 4.98 17.20 -1.04
C ASP A 466 5.89 18.36 -1.46
N VAL A 467 5.45 19.60 -1.23
CA VAL A 467 6.18 20.80 -1.67
C VAL A 467 7.46 20.99 -0.87
N GLU A 468 7.37 20.99 0.46
CA GLU A 468 8.55 21.17 1.31
C GLU A 468 9.50 19.97 1.21
N GLY A 469 8.95 18.75 1.13
CA GLY A 469 9.74 17.54 0.94
C GLY A 469 10.56 17.58 -0.36
N ALA A 470 9.94 18.01 -1.45
CA ALA A 470 10.64 18.19 -2.72
C ALA A 470 11.72 19.27 -2.65
N ARG A 471 11.43 20.41 -2.02
CA ARG A 471 12.39 21.52 -1.85
C ARG A 471 13.63 21.07 -1.08
N ILE A 472 13.47 20.34 0.03
CA ILE A 472 14.58 19.81 0.83
C ILE A 472 15.36 18.74 0.09
N ALA A 473 14.70 17.77 -0.53
CA ALA A 473 15.40 16.71 -1.27
C ALA A 473 16.20 17.29 -2.45
N PHE A 474 15.68 18.33 -3.12
CA PHE A 474 16.39 19.03 -4.18
C PHE A 474 17.64 19.75 -3.66
N ARG A 475 17.53 20.47 -2.52
CA ARG A 475 18.69 21.10 -1.86
C ARG A 475 19.75 20.08 -1.45
N ALA A 476 19.33 18.92 -0.93
CA ALA A 476 20.23 17.83 -0.57
C ALA A 476 21.01 17.31 -1.80
N LEU A 477 20.31 17.13 -2.93
CA LEU A 477 20.93 16.76 -4.20
C LEU A 477 21.92 17.84 -4.67
N GLN A 478 21.55 19.12 -4.64
CA GLN A 478 22.42 20.23 -5.02
C GLN A 478 23.72 20.21 -4.21
N ARG A 479 23.64 20.15 -2.87
CA ARG A 479 24.84 20.12 -2.01
C ARG A 479 25.70 18.87 -2.25
N LEU A 480 25.07 17.72 -2.51
CA LEU A 480 25.81 16.50 -2.82
C LEU A 480 26.58 16.63 -4.13
N LEU A 481 25.97 17.18 -5.17
CA LEU A 481 26.61 17.41 -6.48
C LEU A 481 27.72 18.46 -6.41
N GLU A 482 27.53 19.53 -5.63
CA GLU A 482 28.55 20.54 -5.36
C GLU A 482 29.77 19.93 -4.65
N LYS A 483 29.55 19.15 -3.59
CA LYS A 483 30.62 18.42 -2.87
C LYS A 483 31.37 17.46 -3.81
N LYS A 484 30.67 16.74 -4.67
CA LYS A 484 31.28 15.85 -5.69
C LYS A 484 32.09 16.64 -6.72
N SER A 485 31.56 17.75 -7.22
CA SER A 485 32.23 18.63 -8.17
C SER A 485 33.52 19.23 -7.57
N ALA A 486 33.47 19.71 -6.32
CA ALA A 486 34.64 20.24 -5.62
C ALA A 486 35.74 19.17 -5.41
N ARG A 487 35.36 17.91 -5.14
CA ARG A 487 36.29 16.77 -5.04
C ARG A 487 36.85 16.38 -6.41
N SER A 488 36.02 16.33 -7.45
CA SER A 488 36.44 16.00 -8.82
C SER A 488 37.30 17.07 -9.47
N LYS A 489 37.13 18.36 -9.12
CA LYS A 489 38.10 19.41 -9.51
C LYS A 489 39.50 19.18 -8.94
N ARG A 490 39.66 18.35 -7.89
CA ARG A 490 40.96 17.89 -7.37
C ARG A 490 41.45 16.57 -8.01
N SER A 491 40.62 15.88 -8.79
CA SER A 491 40.98 14.64 -9.51
C SER A 491 40.47 14.72 -10.96
N SER A 492 41.32 15.18 -11.87
CA SER A 492 40.98 15.36 -13.28
C SER A 492 40.69 14.03 -13.98
N ILE A 493 39.44 13.58 -14.02
CA ILE A 493 38.94 12.59 -15.00
C ILE A 493 37.46 12.86 -15.36
N ARG A 494 37.30 13.27 -16.62
CA ARG A 494 36.30 12.90 -17.65
C ARG A 494 34.89 12.48 -17.18
N ARG A 495 33.92 13.41 -17.31
CA ARG A 495 32.47 13.10 -17.30
C ARG A 495 32.06 12.58 -18.69
N LEU A 496 31.64 11.32 -18.75
CA LEU A 496 30.85 10.79 -19.87
C LEU A 496 29.49 11.49 -19.85
N ARG A 497 29.21 12.24 -20.92
CA ARG A 497 27.90 12.84 -21.20
C ARG A 497 27.05 11.79 -21.90
N PHE A 498 26.22 11.09 -21.15
CA PHE A 498 25.08 10.38 -21.70
C PHE A 498 23.89 10.66 -20.80
N ASN A 499 22.92 11.40 -21.34
CA ASN A 499 21.47 11.34 -21.09
C ASN A 499 20.83 12.67 -21.51
N LEU A 500 19.59 12.61 -22.02
CA LEU A 500 18.76 13.77 -22.38
C LEU A 500 18.55 14.76 -21.23
N PHE A 501 18.79 14.31 -19.98
CA PHE A 501 18.63 15.09 -18.76
C PHE A 501 19.88 15.00 -17.87
N ASP A 502 20.23 16.13 -17.24
CA ASP A 502 21.18 16.15 -16.12
C ASP A 502 20.49 15.67 -14.82
N ASP A 503 21.25 15.54 -13.73
CA ASP A 503 20.69 15.09 -12.44
C ASP A 503 19.57 16.00 -11.92
N PHE A 504 19.56 17.29 -12.28
CA PHE A 504 18.50 18.18 -11.81
C PHE A 504 17.21 18.01 -12.60
N ALA A 505 17.28 17.80 -13.92
CA ALA A 505 16.11 17.43 -14.70
C ALA A 505 15.61 16.02 -14.33
N TRP A 506 16.51 15.06 -14.08
CA TRP A 506 16.14 13.73 -13.57
C TRP A 506 15.45 13.76 -12.22
N PHE A 507 15.75 14.74 -11.37
CA PHE A 507 15.01 14.95 -10.11
C PHE A 507 13.52 15.19 -10.37
N PHE A 508 13.17 16.11 -11.27
CA PHE A 508 11.77 16.40 -11.57
C PHE A 508 11.08 15.27 -12.33
N VAL A 509 11.81 14.54 -13.19
CA VAL A 509 11.29 13.31 -13.79
C VAL A 509 11.01 12.26 -12.72
N GLY A 510 11.91 12.02 -11.78
CA GLY A 510 11.71 11.07 -10.68
C GLY A 510 10.57 11.47 -9.74
N LEU A 511 10.41 12.78 -9.50
CA LEU A 511 9.29 13.34 -8.74
C LEU A 511 7.95 12.99 -9.39
N ALA A 512 7.79 13.28 -10.68
CA ALA A 512 6.56 13.02 -11.42
C ALA A 512 6.30 11.52 -11.63
N SER A 513 7.34 10.73 -11.91
CA SER A 513 7.25 9.28 -12.19
C SER A 513 6.55 8.50 -11.09
N LYS A 514 6.71 8.90 -9.82
CA LYS A 514 6.03 8.27 -8.67
C LYS A 514 4.51 8.32 -8.74
N PHE A 515 3.98 9.31 -9.45
CA PHE A 515 2.55 9.56 -9.60
C PHE A 515 2.00 9.05 -10.94
N CYS A 516 2.85 8.46 -11.79
CA CYS A 516 2.43 7.84 -13.04
C CYS A 516 1.75 6.50 -12.77
N SER A 517 0.45 6.55 -12.51
CA SER A 517 -0.43 5.38 -12.45
C SER A 517 -1.21 5.23 -13.75
N ALA A 518 -1.78 4.05 -13.97
CA ALA A 518 -2.76 3.85 -15.03
C ALA A 518 -3.90 4.87 -14.91
N GLU A 519 -4.48 5.22 -16.06
CA GLU A 519 -5.62 6.14 -16.17
C GLU A 519 -6.77 5.68 -15.25
N LEU A 520 -7.25 6.61 -14.43
CA LEU A 520 -8.33 6.40 -13.48
C LEU A 520 -9.68 6.69 -14.14
N SER A 521 -10.75 6.07 -13.63
CA SER A 521 -12.08 6.50 -14.05
C SER A 521 -12.34 7.93 -13.56
N PHE A 522 -13.20 8.67 -14.26
CA PHE A 522 -13.58 10.02 -13.81
C PHE A 522 -14.16 10.00 -12.38
N ALA A 523 -14.89 8.95 -12.01
CA ALA A 523 -15.41 8.77 -10.65
C ALA A 523 -14.28 8.65 -9.61
N ASP A 524 -13.22 7.91 -9.92
CA ASP A 524 -12.05 7.78 -9.06
C ASP A 524 -11.28 9.11 -8.96
N GLU A 525 -11.12 9.83 -10.08
CA GLU A 525 -10.50 11.16 -10.07
C GLU A 525 -11.30 12.16 -9.23
N LYS A 526 -12.63 12.15 -9.37
CA LYS A 526 -13.55 12.98 -8.58
C LYS A 526 -13.46 12.65 -7.09
N TYR A 527 -13.44 11.36 -6.73
CA TYR A 527 -13.23 10.93 -5.34
C TYR A 527 -11.87 11.38 -4.80
N GLN A 528 -10.79 11.21 -5.58
CA GLN A 528 -9.47 11.67 -5.18
C GLN A 528 -9.41 13.19 -5.02
N LEU A 529 -10.09 13.94 -5.89
CA LEU A 529 -10.14 15.40 -5.81
C LEU A 529 -10.92 15.86 -4.58
N LEU A 530 -12.13 15.36 -4.37
CA LEU A 530 -13.07 15.92 -3.40
C LEU A 530 -12.95 15.31 -2.00
N GLU A 531 -12.70 14.01 -1.89
CA GLU A 531 -12.85 13.27 -0.62
C GLU A 531 -11.52 12.80 -0.05
N TYR A 532 -10.62 12.25 -0.88
CA TYR A 532 -9.36 11.69 -0.40
C TYR A 532 -8.45 12.78 0.19
N ARG A 533 -7.67 12.49 1.23
CA ARG A 533 -6.83 13.54 1.86
C ARG A 533 -5.64 13.99 1.00
N HIS A 534 -5.06 13.09 0.20
CA HIS A 534 -3.96 13.48 -0.68
C HIS A 534 -4.52 14.22 -1.90
N PRO A 535 -3.80 15.20 -2.47
CA PRO A 535 -4.11 15.69 -3.80
C PRO A 535 -4.05 14.54 -4.82
N ARG A 536 -4.84 14.61 -5.90
CA ARG A 536 -4.77 13.61 -6.98
C ARG A 536 -3.39 13.59 -7.62
N ASN A 537 -3.00 12.46 -8.20
CA ASN A 537 -1.65 12.22 -8.72
C ASN A 537 -1.10 13.33 -9.64
N ALA A 538 -1.87 13.78 -10.64
CA ALA A 538 -1.45 14.85 -11.55
C ALA A 538 -1.23 16.19 -10.81
N ILE A 539 -2.10 16.52 -9.84
CA ILE A 539 -1.93 17.71 -9.01
C ILE A 539 -0.65 17.58 -8.17
N ARG A 540 -0.33 16.43 -7.58
CA ARG A 540 0.88 16.28 -6.75
C ARG A 540 2.16 16.57 -7.54
N ALA A 541 2.27 16.10 -8.78
CA ALA A 541 3.43 16.40 -9.63
C ALA A 541 3.50 17.89 -10.01
N ASN A 542 2.40 18.44 -10.52
CA ASN A 542 2.38 19.79 -11.08
C ASN A 542 2.38 20.88 -10.00
N ALA A 543 1.70 20.65 -8.87
CA ALA A 543 1.63 21.60 -7.76
C ALA A 543 3.00 21.85 -7.13
N VAL A 544 3.85 20.82 -7.04
CA VAL A 544 5.19 20.95 -6.49
C VAL A 544 6.07 21.82 -7.38
N VAL A 545 6.07 21.59 -8.69
CA VAL A 545 6.95 22.34 -9.59
C VAL A 545 6.54 23.80 -9.76
N LYS A 546 5.24 24.09 -9.67
CA LYS A 546 4.72 25.47 -9.58
C LYS A 546 5.14 26.21 -8.30
N GLN A 547 5.64 25.50 -7.27
CA GLN A 547 6.16 26.06 -6.02
C GLN A 547 7.69 26.06 -5.94
N MET A 548 8.38 25.74 -7.05
CA MET A 548 9.85 25.60 -7.12
C MET A 548 10.41 26.35 -8.34
N THR A 549 10.99 27.53 -8.12
CA THR A 549 11.67 28.31 -9.18
C THR A 549 12.75 27.51 -9.90
N ALA A 550 13.42 26.60 -9.19
CA ALA A 550 14.41 25.69 -9.79
C ALA A 550 13.84 24.90 -10.99
N PHE A 551 12.58 24.49 -10.95
CA PHE A 551 11.95 23.81 -12.09
C PHE A 551 11.84 24.75 -13.30
N THR A 552 11.33 25.96 -13.08
CA THR A 552 11.23 27.01 -14.09
C THR A 552 12.59 27.28 -14.74
N ASP A 553 13.64 27.37 -13.92
CA ASP A 553 15.00 27.64 -14.40
C ASP A 553 15.57 26.47 -15.22
N ILE A 554 15.35 25.23 -14.77
CA ILE A 554 15.92 24.01 -15.40
C ILE A 554 15.23 23.68 -16.72
N PHE A 555 13.92 23.85 -16.80
CA PHE A 555 13.15 23.59 -18.02
C PHE A 555 12.91 24.83 -18.87
N HIS A 556 13.42 25.99 -18.44
CA HIS A 556 13.31 27.27 -19.12
C HIS A 556 11.86 27.67 -19.42
N CYS A 557 10.98 27.53 -18.42
CA CYS A 557 9.58 27.89 -18.57
C CYS A 557 9.41 29.40 -18.66
N LEU A 558 8.57 29.86 -19.60
CA LEU A 558 8.24 31.26 -19.80
C LEU A 558 7.19 31.72 -18.77
N PRO A 559 7.07 33.04 -18.48
CA PRO A 559 6.11 33.55 -17.49
C PRO A 559 4.65 33.13 -17.70
N ASP A 560 4.25 32.91 -18.96
CA ASP A 560 2.89 32.51 -19.33
C ASP A 560 2.70 30.98 -19.38
N ASP A 561 3.77 30.20 -19.20
CA ASP A 561 3.67 28.75 -19.18
C ASP A 561 2.93 28.28 -17.91
N PRO A 562 1.99 27.31 -18.01
CA PRO A 562 1.22 26.85 -16.86
C PRO A 562 2.03 26.34 -15.66
N MET A 563 3.20 25.74 -15.91
CA MET A 563 4.12 25.22 -14.87
C MET A 563 5.22 26.21 -14.47
N HIS A 564 5.16 27.46 -14.94
CA HIS A 564 5.99 28.50 -14.37
C HIS A 564 5.68 28.68 -12.88
N ALA A 565 6.72 28.94 -12.08
CA ALA A 565 6.59 29.15 -10.65
C ALA A 565 5.55 30.25 -10.35
N THR A 566 4.65 29.98 -9.41
CA THR A 566 3.59 30.92 -9.05
C THR A 566 4.17 32.14 -8.35
N LYS A 567 3.52 33.29 -8.53
CA LYS A 567 3.90 34.52 -7.83
C LYS A 567 3.89 34.36 -6.31
N ASN A 568 2.88 33.67 -5.77
CA ASN A 568 2.77 33.38 -4.35
C ASN A 568 3.36 32.01 -4.06
N ILE A 569 4.60 31.98 -3.57
CA ILE A 569 5.26 30.75 -3.13
C ILE A 569 4.92 30.48 -1.66
N CYS A 570 4.30 29.34 -1.39
CA CYS A 570 4.06 28.86 -0.04
C CYS A 570 5.35 28.29 0.55
N ILE A 571 5.71 28.77 1.74
CA ILE A 571 6.87 28.28 2.48
C ILE A 571 6.63 28.44 3.98
N VAL A 572 6.91 27.37 4.72
CA VAL A 572 6.68 27.33 6.18
C VAL A 572 7.89 27.81 6.96
N TYR A 573 9.09 27.40 6.52
CA TYR A 573 10.36 27.70 7.17
C TYR A 573 11.29 28.51 6.26
N PRO A 574 10.92 29.74 5.89
CA PRO A 574 11.75 30.59 5.03
C PRO A 574 12.96 31.15 5.77
N ALA A 575 14.09 31.28 5.07
CA ALA A 575 15.31 31.87 5.61
C ALA A 575 15.22 33.40 5.81
N THR A 576 14.31 34.07 5.09
CA THR A 576 14.08 35.51 5.14
C THR A 576 12.58 35.82 5.12
N PRO A 577 12.14 37.00 5.57
CA PRO A 577 10.74 37.42 5.44
C PRO A 577 10.24 37.29 4.00
N ILE A 578 9.03 36.76 3.83
CA ILE A 578 8.32 36.73 2.55
C ILE A 578 7.58 38.05 2.42
N HIS A 579 7.84 38.81 1.35
CA HIS A 579 7.20 40.10 1.08
C HIS A 579 6.00 39.97 0.15
#